data_AF-L9V077-F1
#
_entry.id   AF-L9V077-F1
#
_cell.length_a   1.000
_cell.length_b   1.000
_cell.length_c   1.000
_cell.angle_alpha   90.00
_cell.angle_beta   90.00
_cell.angle_gamma   90.00
#
_symmetry.space_group_name_H-M   'P 1'
#
loop_
_entity.id
_entity.type
_entity.pdbx_description
1 polymer ?
#
loop_
_entity_poly.entity_id
_entity_poly.type
_entity_poly.pdbx_seq_one_letter_code
_entity_poly.pdbx_strand_id
1 'polypeptide(L)' 'MEIDLLDFVEQCRHLAKQALGKHAGEPASGGFARWVHVVLHCFRLEEGHSYRETPNRLKYIAEVRDALGLDRDELPDYST' A
#
# COMPACT_ATOMS: atom_id res chain seq x y z
N MET A 1 9.54 10.24 -17.24
CA MET A 1 8.62 9.15 -17.64
C MET A 1 7.53 9.19 -16.60
N GLU A 2 6.30 9.54 -17.01
CA GLU A 2 5.14 9.50 -16.12
C GLU A 2 4.84 8.01 -15.92
N ILE A 3 5.12 7.51 -14.71
CA ILE A 3 4.73 6.14 -14.35
C ILE A 3 3.28 6.26 -13.88
N ASP A 4 2.39 5.47 -14.48
CA ASP A 4 1.03 5.37 -13.95
C ASP A 4 1.11 4.81 -12.54
N LEU A 5 0.58 5.56 -11.58
CA LEU A 5 0.67 5.24 -10.16
C LEU A 5 0.03 3.87 -9.85
N LEU A 6 -1.04 3.51 -10.57
CA LEU A 6 -1.67 2.20 -10.44
C LEU A 6 -0.73 1.11 -10.95
N ASP A 7 -0.15 1.28 -12.14
CA ASP A 7 0.81 0.32 -12.70
C ASP A 7 2.01 0.11 -11.77
N PHE A 8 2.52 1.19 -11.17
CA PHE A 8 3.59 1.13 -10.18
C PHE A 8 3.18 0.29 -8.96
N VAL A 9 2.01 0.57 -8.38
CA VAL A 9 1.48 -0.15 -7.22
C VAL A 9 1.26 -1.63 -7.53
N GLU A 10 0.73 -1.95 -8.71
CA GLU A 10 0.52 -3.33 -9.15
C GLU A 10 1.86 -4.07 -9.34
N GLN A 11 2.85 -3.42 -9.95
CA GLN A 11 4.18 -3.97 -10.10
C GLN A 11 4.85 -4.21 -8.73
N CYS A 12 4.77 -3.24 -7.82
CA CYS A 12 5.27 -3.41 -6.45
C CYS A 12 4.55 -4.56 -5.73
N ARG A 13 3.23 -4.70 -5.90
CA ARG A 13 2.47 -5.83 -5.32
C ARG A 13 2.98 -7.17 -5.83
N HIS A 14 3.21 -7.29 -7.14
CA HIS A 14 3.74 -8.53 -7.73
C HIS A 14 5.12 -8.87 -7.15
N LEU A 15 6.04 -7.90 -7.19
CA LEU A 15 7.41 -8.08 -6.69
C LEU A 15 7.46 -8.37 -5.19
N ALA A 16 6.64 -7.67 -4.38
CA ALA A 16 6.59 -7.89 -2.94
C ALA A 16 6.08 -9.29 -2.60
N LYS A 17 5.01 -9.75 -3.26
CA LYS A 17 4.49 -11.11 -3.05
C LYS A 17 5.51 -12.17 -3.47
N GLN A 18 6.21 -11.96 -4.59
CA GLN A 18 7.26 -12.86 -5.05
C GLN A 18 8.43 -12.92 -4.07
N ALA A 19 8.91 -11.77 -3.58
CA ALA A 19 10.04 -11.69 -2.65
C ALA A 19 9.72 -12.28 -1.27
N LEU A 20 8.49 -12.08 -0.78
CA LEU A 20 8.05 -12.57 0.54
C LEU A 20 7.62 -14.04 0.52
N GLY A 21 7.25 -14.56 -0.66
CA GLY A 21 6.81 -15.94 -0.84
C GLY A 21 5.64 -16.30 0.08
N LYS A 22 5.75 -17.42 0.81
CA LYS A 22 4.70 -17.92 1.71
C LYS A 22 4.31 -16.95 2.84
N HIS A 23 5.19 -16.03 3.19
CA HIS A 23 4.96 -15.07 4.27
C HIS A 23 4.26 -13.79 3.80
N ALA A 24 3.98 -13.64 2.51
CA ALA A 24 3.42 -12.41 1.96
C ALA A 24 2.11 -12.02 2.66
N GLY A 25 1.21 -12.98 2.88
CA GLY A 25 -0.11 -12.77 3.50
C GLY A 25 -0.08 -12.64 5.03
N GLU A 26 1.02 -13.00 5.68
CA GLU A 26 1.11 -12.98 7.15
C GLU A 26 1.46 -11.56 7.63
N PRO A 27 0.69 -10.94 8.54
CA PRO A 27 1.13 -9.72 9.19
C PRO A 27 2.40 -9.96 10.02
N ALA A 28 3.27 -8.96 10.14
CA ALA A 28 4.47 -9.05 10.99
C ALA A 28 4.13 -8.87 12.48
N SER A 29 3.22 -7.95 12.77
CA SER A 29 2.46 -7.76 14.00
C SER A 29 1.09 -7.21 13.57
N GLY A 30 0.02 -7.44 14.34
CA GLY A 30 -1.38 -7.18 13.91
C GLY A 30 -1.56 -5.94 13.03
N GLY A 31 -2.36 -6.07 11.96
CA GLY A 31 -2.44 -5.06 10.90
C GLY A 31 -2.44 -5.72 9.51
N PHE A 32 -1.94 -4.99 8.52
CA PHE A 32 -1.96 -5.42 7.13
C PHE A 32 -1.01 -6.61 6.85
N ALA A 33 -1.29 -7.33 5.76
CA ALA A 33 -0.36 -8.33 5.24
C ALA A 33 1.02 -7.71 4.96
N ARG A 34 2.11 -8.46 5.15
CA ARG A 34 3.49 -7.95 4.93
C ARG A 34 3.68 -7.34 3.54
N TRP A 35 3.08 -7.92 2.50
CA TRP A 35 3.20 -7.37 1.16
C TRP A 35 2.57 -5.97 1.05
N VAL A 36 1.45 -5.72 1.74
CA VAL A 36 0.79 -4.40 1.75
C VAL A 36 1.70 -3.36 2.37
N HIS A 37 2.38 -3.68 3.49
CA HIS A 37 3.34 -2.77 4.11
C HIS A 37 4.48 -2.35 3.17
N VAL A 38 5.01 -3.30 2.39
CA VAL A 38 6.07 -3.01 1.41
C VAL A 38 5.53 -2.08 0.32
N VAL A 39 4.36 -2.38 -0.24
CA VAL A 39 3.77 -1.56 -1.32
C VAL A 39 3.40 -0.17 -0.82
N LEU A 40 2.85 -0.02 0.39
CA LEU A 40 2.59 1.28 1.01
C LEU A 40 3.88 2.10 1.17
N HIS A 41 4.99 1.45 1.50
CA HIS A 41 6.28 2.12 1.57
C HIS A 41 6.74 2.63 0.18
N CYS A 42 6.62 1.80 -0.86
CA CYS A 42 6.93 2.18 -2.24
C CYS A 42 6.05 3.34 -2.72
N PHE A 43 4.73 3.23 -2.53
CA PHE A 43 3.75 4.27 -2.83
C PHE A 43 4.11 5.61 -2.18
N ARG A 44 4.52 5.58 -0.92
CA ARG A 44 4.95 6.77 -0.17
C ARG A 44 6.18 7.45 -0.76
N LEU A 45 7.16 6.65 -1.20
CA LEU A 45 8.38 7.18 -1.82
C LEU A 45 8.09 7.79 -3.20
N GLU A 46 7.24 7.14 -4.00
CA GLU A 46 6.88 7.61 -5.34
C GLU A 46 6.10 8.93 -5.28
N GLU A 47 5.07 9.00 -4.44
CA GLU A 47 4.24 10.20 -4.27
C GLU A 47 4.88 11.27 -3.37
N GLY A 48 6.05 11.01 -2.80
CA GLY A 48 6.81 11.96 -1.98
C GLY A 48 6.08 12.47 -0.73
N HIS A 49 5.27 11.63 -0.06
CA HIS A 49 4.47 12.04 1.11
C HIS A 49 4.94 11.38 2.42
N SER A 50 4.43 11.89 3.54
CA SER A 50 4.69 11.34 4.87
C SER A 50 3.76 10.16 5.19
N TYR A 51 4.16 9.30 6.13
CA TYR A 51 3.31 8.18 6.56
C TYR A 51 1.93 8.63 7.07
N ARG A 52 1.85 9.81 7.70
CA ARG A 52 0.59 10.38 8.21
C ARG A 52 -0.37 10.80 7.10
N GLU A 53 0.14 11.11 5.91
CA GLU A 53 -0.67 11.51 4.76
C GLU A 53 -1.17 10.31 3.96
N THR A 54 -0.56 9.14 4.12
CA THR A 54 -0.89 7.92 3.36
C THR A 54 -2.37 7.53 3.50
N PRO A 55 -3.00 7.49 4.71
CA PRO A 55 -4.40 7.11 4.82
C PRO A 55 -5.34 8.09 4.10
N ASN A 56 -5.05 9.39 4.18
CA ASN A 56 -5.84 10.41 3.48
C ASN A 56 -5.74 10.25 1.97
N ARG A 57 -4.56 9.95 1.41
CA ARG A 57 -4.42 9.69 -0.02
C ARG A 57 -5.20 8.46 -0.46
N LEU A 58 -5.10 7.35 0.29
CA LEU A 58 -5.82 6.11 -0.01
C LEU A 58 -7.35 6.23 0.12
N LYS A 59 -7.85 7.20 0.91
CA LYS A 59 -9.30 7.53 0.94
C LYS A 59 -9.80 8.07 -0.40
N TYR A 60 -8.96 8.76 -1.17
CA TYR A 60 -9.35 9.44 -2.42
C TYR A 60 -8.89 8.72 -3.70
N ILE A 61 -7.95 7.78 -3.62
CA ILE A 61 -7.47 7.00 -4.77
C ILE A 61 -7.97 5.56 -4.63
N ALA A 62 -9.18 5.32 -5.14
CA ALA A 62 -9.87 4.04 -4.96
C ALA A 62 -9.11 2.89 -5.62
N GLU A 63 -8.57 3.11 -6.81
CA GLU A 63 -7.87 2.10 -7.62
C GLU A 63 -6.63 1.56 -6.89
N VAL A 64 -5.84 2.45 -6.29
CA VAL A 64 -4.66 2.07 -5.49
C VAL A 64 -5.10 1.34 -4.22
N ARG A 65 -6.16 1.79 -3.55
CA ARG A 65 -6.70 1.11 -2.35
C ARG A 65 -7.19 -0.30 -2.69
N ASP A 66 -7.90 -0.44 -3.81
CA ASP A 66 -8.43 -1.72 -4.28
C ASP A 66 -7.29 -2.67 -4.70
N ALA A 67 -6.23 -2.14 -5.34
CA ALA A 67 -5.02 -2.90 -5.67
C ALA A 67 -4.29 -3.42 -4.40
N LEU A 68 -4.39 -2.69 -3.29
CA LEU A 68 -3.90 -3.09 -1.98
C LEU A 68 -4.86 -4.05 -1.24
N GLY A 69 -6.09 -4.22 -1.73
CA GLY A 69 -7.12 -5.04 -1.09
C GLY A 69 -7.55 -4.49 0.26
N LEU A 70 -7.56 -3.16 0.42
CA LEU A 70 -7.93 -2.47 1.65
C LEU A 70 -9.36 -1.95 1.55
N ASP A 71 -10.11 -2.07 2.64
CA ASP A 71 -11.35 -1.31 2.77
C ASP A 71 -11.04 0.14 3.14
N ARG A 72 -11.90 1.07 2.73
CA ARG A 72 -11.82 2.48 3.14
C ARG A 72 -11.91 2.62 4.66
N ASP A 73 -12.71 1.78 5.30
CA ASP A 73 -12.95 1.82 6.75
C ASP A 73 -11.82 1.15 7.56
N GLU A 74 -10.93 0.42 6.90
CA GLU A 74 -9.72 -0.16 7.51
C GLU A 74 -8.55 0.84 7.61
N LEU A 75 -8.66 1.99 6.95
CA LEU A 75 -7.61 3.00 6.94
C LEU A 75 -7.60 3.77 8.27
N PRO A 76 -6.44 3.88 8.95
CA PRO A 76 -6.34 4.64 10.18
C PRO A 76 -6.72 6.11 9.95
N ASP A 77 -7.27 6.74 10.97
CA ASP A 77 -7.55 8.17 10.89
C ASP A 77 -6.22 8.95 10.89
N TYR A 78 -6.16 10.04 10.12
CA TYR A 78 -4.96 10.87 10.03
C TYR A 78 -4.63 11.58 11.36
N SER A 79 -5.60 11.59 12.28
CA SER A 79 -5.53 12.21 13.60
C SER A 79 -4.96 11.30 14.69
N THR A 80 -4.86 9.98 14.45
CA THR A 80 -4.29 8.97 15.36
C THR A 80 -2.81 8.72 15.10
#